data_AF-A0A7H4P1P2-F1
#
_entry.id   AF-A0A7H4P1P2-F1
#
_cell.length_a   1.000
_cell.length_b   1.000
_cell.length_c   1.000
_cell.angle_alpha   90.00
_cell.angle_beta   90.00
_cell.angle_gamma   90.00
#
_symmetry.space_group_name_H-M   'P 1'
#
loop_
_entity.id
_entity.type
_entity.pdbx_description
1 polymer ?
#
loop_
_entity_poly.entity_id
_entity_poly.type
_entity_poly.pdbx_seq_one_letter_code
_entity_poly.pdbx_strand_id
1 'polypeptide(L)'
;MKQLFGISAHRRRLRLSVFTAGLLSLSFNALAQDVTIGGANFTESSILANIYASALKKNDIAVKTRLNLGNREIIIPALQSGEIDIVPEYLGALLNYYDGKTLATSQSDVSAELAKALPADFTLLTPSRPRPLPPGPCARKRQKNITSASFPTCSPWPIS
;
A
#
# COMPACT_ATOMS: atom_id res chain seq x y z
N MET A 1 42.37 -89.70 -18.86
CA MET A 1 41.64 -90.28 -17.72
C MET A 1 40.57 -89.30 -17.28
N LYS A 2 39.32 -89.79 -17.17
CA LYS A 2 38.16 -89.23 -16.46
C LYS A 2 37.60 -87.85 -16.88
N GLN A 3 36.55 -87.97 -17.69
CA GLN A 3 35.32 -87.17 -17.68
C GLN A 3 34.94 -86.64 -16.29
N LEU A 4 34.43 -85.41 -16.23
CA LEU A 4 33.20 -85.08 -15.50
C LEU A 4 32.62 -83.75 -16.01
N PHE A 5 31.46 -83.89 -16.65
CA PHE A 5 30.52 -82.84 -17.03
C PHE A 5 29.90 -82.15 -15.80
N GLY A 6 29.52 -80.88 -15.94
CA GLY A 6 28.11 -80.55 -15.68
C GLY A 6 27.76 -79.20 -15.03
N ILE A 7 27.29 -78.27 -15.89
CA ILE A 7 26.09 -77.40 -15.80
C ILE A 7 25.88 -76.40 -14.63
N SER A 8 25.57 -75.16 -15.04
CA SER A 8 24.56 -74.22 -14.48
C SER A 8 25.07 -73.05 -13.63
N ALA A 9 24.93 -71.82 -14.17
CA ALA A 9 23.94 -70.85 -13.70
C ALA A 9 24.30 -69.42 -14.13
N HIS A 10 23.38 -68.79 -14.87
CA HIS A 10 23.26 -67.35 -15.06
C HIS A 10 23.52 -66.56 -13.77
N ARG A 11 24.26 -65.44 -13.87
CA ARG A 11 23.91 -64.21 -13.14
C ARG A 11 24.48 -62.96 -13.80
N ARG A 12 23.55 -62.20 -14.39
CA ARG A 12 23.62 -60.78 -14.76
C ARG A 12 24.47 -59.96 -13.79
N ARG A 13 25.18 -58.95 -14.30
CA ARG A 13 25.30 -57.63 -13.67
C ARG A 13 25.71 -56.57 -14.70
N LEU A 14 24.68 -56.09 -15.38
CA LEU A 14 24.62 -54.75 -15.98
C LEU A 14 24.87 -53.71 -14.89
N ARG A 15 25.88 -52.85 -15.04
CA ARG A 15 25.97 -51.56 -14.33
C ARG A 15 26.49 -50.49 -15.29
N LEU A 16 25.59 -50.03 -16.15
CA LEU A 16 25.74 -48.80 -16.92
C LEU A 16 25.49 -47.63 -15.95
N SER A 17 26.55 -47.05 -15.40
CA SER A 17 26.46 -45.87 -14.52
C SER A 17 26.51 -44.62 -15.38
N VAL A 18 25.33 -44.12 -15.78
CA VAL A 18 25.16 -42.74 -16.24
C VAL A 18 24.65 -41.95 -15.05
N PHE A 19 25.57 -41.32 -14.31
CA PHE A 19 25.22 -40.32 -13.30
C PHE A 19 25.05 -38.97 -14.04
N THR A 20 23.83 -38.73 -14.49
CA THR A 20 23.38 -37.39 -14.91
C THR A 20 23.41 -36.47 -13.69
N ALA A 21 24.37 -35.54 -13.68
CA ALA A 21 24.36 -34.41 -12.76
C ALA A 21 23.23 -33.44 -13.17
N GLY A 22 22.00 -33.77 -12.78
CA GLY A 22 20.87 -32.86 -12.84
C GLY A 22 21.01 -31.80 -11.75
N LEU A 23 21.45 -30.61 -12.14
CA LEU A 23 21.42 -29.42 -11.30
C LEU A 23 19.95 -29.07 -11.02
N LEU A 24 19.45 -29.49 -9.87
CA LEU A 24 18.10 -29.15 -9.40
C LEU A 24 18.09 -27.67 -8.99
N SER A 25 17.78 -26.78 -9.92
CA SER A 25 17.50 -25.37 -9.65
C SER A 25 16.21 -25.28 -8.82
N LEU A 26 16.35 -25.17 -7.50
CA LEU A 26 15.26 -24.77 -6.61
C LEU A 26 15.01 -23.27 -6.80
N SER A 27 14.09 -22.93 -7.70
CA SER A 27 13.58 -21.57 -7.83
C SER A 27 12.77 -21.23 -6.58
N PHE A 28 13.38 -20.51 -5.64
CA PHE A 28 12.66 -19.87 -4.53
C PHE A 28 11.82 -18.73 -5.11
N ASN A 29 10.55 -19.00 -5.42
CA ASN A 29 9.58 -17.94 -5.63
C ASN A 29 9.39 -17.24 -4.28
N ALA A 30 9.94 -16.04 -4.14
CA ALA A 30 9.53 -15.15 -3.07
C ALA A 30 8.01 -14.95 -3.20
N LEU A 31 7.25 -15.33 -2.17
CA LEU A 31 5.83 -15.03 -2.07
C LEU A 31 5.69 -13.50 -2.06
N ALA A 32 5.52 -12.90 -3.24
CA ALA A 32 5.08 -11.53 -3.36
C ALA A 32 3.69 -11.47 -2.73
N GLN A 33 3.60 -10.95 -1.51
CA GLN A 33 2.31 -10.73 -0.86
C GLN A 33 1.60 -9.58 -1.58
N ASP A 34 0.36 -9.84 -2.00
CA ASP A 34 -0.49 -8.82 -2.58
C ASP A 34 -0.83 -7.76 -1.51
N VAL A 35 -0.66 -6.49 -1.84
CA VAL A 35 -1.07 -5.38 -0.95
C VAL A 35 -2.58 -5.18 -1.08
N THR A 36 -3.29 -5.11 0.03
CA THR A 36 -4.73 -4.87 0.07
C THR A 36 -5.02 -3.45 0.56
N ILE A 37 -5.66 -2.65 -0.30
CA ILE A 37 -6.05 -1.27 0.02
C ILE A 37 -7.53 -1.24 0.42
N GLY A 38 -7.79 -0.77 1.64
CA GLY A 38 -9.12 -0.52 2.16
C GLY A 38 -9.70 0.81 1.70
N GLY A 39 -11.01 0.88 1.55
CA GLY A 39 -11.79 2.10 1.40
C GLY A 39 -12.99 2.07 2.35
N ALA A 40 -13.19 3.17 3.09
CA ALA A 40 -14.34 3.33 3.97
C ALA A 40 -15.66 3.46 3.18
N ASN A 41 -16.80 3.48 3.89
CA ASN A 41 -18.13 3.55 3.27
C ASN A 41 -18.51 4.98 2.83
N PHE A 42 -17.64 5.63 2.05
CA PHE A 42 -17.91 6.91 1.40
C PHE A 42 -17.25 6.96 0.01
N THR A 43 -17.92 7.64 -0.94
CA THR A 43 -17.52 7.65 -2.35
C THR A 43 -16.08 8.13 -2.56
N GLU A 44 -15.67 9.17 -1.85
CA GLU A 44 -14.30 9.70 -1.96
C GLU A 44 -13.25 8.67 -1.51
N SER A 45 -13.50 7.91 -0.44
CA SER A 45 -12.56 6.88 0.05
C SER A 45 -12.34 5.82 -1.02
N SER A 46 -13.45 5.37 -1.63
CA SER A 46 -13.41 4.35 -2.67
C SER A 46 -12.67 4.85 -3.91
N ILE A 47 -12.83 6.11 -4.29
CA ILE A 47 -12.06 6.71 -5.38
C ILE A 47 -10.58 6.78 -5.01
N LEU A 48 -10.24 7.28 -3.83
CA LEU A 48 -8.85 7.38 -3.36
C LEU A 48 -8.18 6.00 -3.27
N ALA A 49 -8.85 4.99 -2.73
CA ALA A 49 -8.34 3.62 -2.67
C ALA A 49 -7.97 3.08 -4.07
N ASN A 50 -8.81 3.34 -5.07
CA ASN A 50 -8.54 2.95 -6.46
C ASN A 50 -7.39 3.74 -7.10
N ILE A 51 -7.23 5.03 -6.76
CA ILE A 51 -6.08 5.84 -7.19
C ILE A 51 -4.78 5.27 -6.62
N TYR A 52 -4.75 4.95 -5.31
CA TYR A 52 -3.60 4.31 -4.67
C TYR A 52 -3.31 2.95 -5.31
N ALA A 53 -4.33 2.13 -5.56
CA ALA A 53 -4.17 0.84 -6.21
C ALA A 53 -3.56 0.97 -7.61
N SER A 54 -4.02 1.96 -8.37
CA SER A 54 -3.50 2.23 -9.71
C SER A 54 -2.05 2.71 -9.68
N ALA A 55 -1.69 3.54 -8.69
CA ALA A 55 -0.32 4.01 -8.51
C ALA A 55 0.65 2.88 -8.14
N LEU A 56 0.26 2.00 -7.22
CA LEU A 56 1.08 0.84 -6.85
C LEU A 56 1.21 -0.18 -8.00
N LYS A 57 0.12 -0.45 -8.73
CA LYS A 57 0.14 -1.34 -9.92
C LYS A 57 1.07 -0.83 -11.03
N LYS A 58 1.19 0.50 -11.19
CA LYS A 58 2.16 1.10 -12.13
C LYS A 58 3.62 0.87 -11.74
N ASN A 59 3.88 0.47 -10.50
CA ASN A 59 5.20 0.10 -9.99
C ASN A 59 5.35 -1.42 -9.84
N ASP A 60 4.58 -2.21 -10.60
CA ASP A 60 4.62 -3.69 -10.64
C ASP A 60 4.31 -4.36 -9.28
N ILE A 61 3.63 -3.66 -8.37
CA ILE A 61 3.14 -4.23 -7.11
C ILE A 61 1.76 -4.83 -7.35
N ALA A 62 1.57 -6.09 -6.93
CA ALA A 62 0.27 -6.73 -6.97
C ALA A 62 -0.65 -6.16 -5.89
N VAL A 63 -1.83 -5.65 -6.28
CA VAL A 63 -2.73 -4.94 -5.38
C VAL A 63 -4.18 -5.37 -5.53
N LYS A 64 -4.84 -5.58 -4.39
CA LYS A 64 -6.29 -5.79 -4.25
C LYS A 64 -6.94 -4.60 -3.56
N THR A 65 -8.23 -4.38 -3.81
CA THR A 65 -9.01 -3.33 -3.13
C THR A 65 -10.17 -3.95 -2.35
N ARG A 66 -10.41 -3.44 -1.15
CA ARG A 66 -11.53 -3.79 -0.26
C ARG A 66 -12.31 -2.53 0.04
N LEU A 67 -13.41 -2.31 -0.67
CA LEU A 67 -14.18 -1.08 -0.61
C LEU A 67 -15.39 -1.23 0.31
N ASN A 68 -15.95 -0.10 0.76
CA ASN A 68 -17.15 -0.02 1.58
C ASN A 68 -17.03 -0.69 2.97
N LEU A 69 -15.86 -0.59 3.61
CA LEU A 69 -15.56 -1.22 4.91
C LEU A 69 -16.29 -0.62 6.12
N GLY A 70 -17.19 0.34 5.93
CA GLY A 70 -17.94 0.96 7.02
C GLY A 70 -17.14 2.05 7.76
N ASN A 71 -17.27 2.07 9.09
CA ASN A 71 -16.70 3.09 9.97
C ASN A 71 -15.35 2.66 10.55
N ARG A 72 -14.66 3.57 11.26
CA ARG A 72 -13.33 3.31 11.86
C ARG A 72 -13.29 2.14 12.84
N GLU A 73 -14.39 1.86 13.52
CA GLU A 73 -14.55 0.69 14.40
C GLU A 73 -14.48 -0.66 13.66
N ILE A 74 -14.64 -0.65 12.33
CA ILE A 74 -14.49 -1.83 11.47
C ILE A 74 -13.12 -1.80 10.77
N ILE A 75 -12.70 -0.62 10.29
CA ILE A 75 -11.45 -0.43 9.54
C ILE A 75 -10.22 -0.69 10.42
N ILE A 76 -10.19 -0.18 11.66
CA ILE A 76 -9.04 -0.31 12.56
C ILE A 76 -8.78 -1.80 12.88
N PRO A 77 -9.77 -2.62 13.29
CA PRO A 77 -9.58 -4.05 13.44
C PRO A 77 -9.16 -4.76 12.15
N ALA A 78 -9.70 -4.35 10.99
CA ALA A 78 -9.32 -4.93 9.70
C ALA A 78 -7.85 -4.64 9.31
N LEU A 79 -7.31 -3.49 9.72
CA LEU A 79 -5.88 -3.20 9.60
C LEU A 79 -5.05 -4.05 10.57
N GLN A 80 -5.50 -4.21 11.82
CA GLN A 80 -4.79 -5.03 12.82
C GLN A 80 -4.76 -6.51 12.46
N SER A 81 -5.83 -7.03 11.86
CA SER A 81 -5.92 -8.42 11.43
C SER A 81 -5.15 -8.72 10.14
N GLY A 82 -4.68 -7.69 9.43
CA GLY A 82 -4.07 -7.82 8.11
C GLY A 82 -5.07 -8.14 7.00
N GLU A 83 -6.37 -7.92 7.22
CA GLU A 83 -7.36 -7.99 6.13
C GLU A 83 -7.17 -6.86 5.11
N ILE A 84 -6.70 -5.71 5.60
CA ILE A 84 -6.26 -4.57 4.80
C ILE A 84 -4.89 -4.08 5.28
N ASP A 85 -4.06 -3.60 4.36
CA ASP A 85 -2.71 -3.11 4.67
C ASP A 85 -2.65 -1.57 4.69
N ILE A 86 -3.44 -0.92 3.83
CA ILE A 86 -3.40 0.53 3.64
C ILE A 86 -4.83 1.06 3.53
N VAL A 87 -5.11 2.21 4.14
CA VAL A 87 -6.38 2.93 3.97
C VAL A 87 -6.11 4.44 3.76
N PRO A 88 -6.79 5.10 2.80
CA PRO A 88 -6.77 6.55 2.71
C PRO A 88 -7.61 7.14 3.85
N GLU A 89 -6.96 7.89 4.75
CA GLU A 89 -7.59 8.43 5.96
C GLU A 89 -7.25 9.91 6.18
N TYR A 90 -8.20 10.65 6.74
CA TYR A 90 -8.03 12.05 7.13
C TYR A 90 -7.41 12.13 8.52
N LEU A 91 -6.14 12.54 8.58
CA LEU A 91 -5.36 12.52 9.82
C LEU A 91 -5.97 13.36 10.96
N GLY A 92 -6.59 14.51 10.65
CA GLY A 92 -7.25 15.32 11.69
C GLY A 92 -8.48 14.64 12.28
N ALA A 93 -9.29 13.97 11.45
CA ALA A 93 -10.45 13.21 11.93
C ALA A 93 -10.01 11.95 12.69
N LEU A 94 -8.92 11.31 12.26
CA LEU A 94 -8.31 10.18 12.96
C LEU A 94 -7.71 10.60 14.30
N LEU A 95 -7.03 11.75 14.36
CA LEU A 95 -6.51 12.30 15.61
C LEU A 95 -7.65 12.60 16.57
N ASN A 96 -8.74 13.23 16.12
CA ASN A 96 -9.91 13.47 16.96
C ASN A 96 -10.59 12.16 17.44
N TYR A 97 -10.47 11.08 16.68
CA TYR A 97 -10.98 9.76 17.10
C TYR A 97 -10.17 9.19 18.28
N TYR A 98 -8.84 9.34 18.29
CA TYR A 98 -7.98 8.88 19.38
C TYR A 98 -7.87 9.88 20.55
N ASP A 99 -7.86 11.18 20.24
CA ASP A 99 -7.79 12.29 21.19
C ASP A 99 -8.80 13.39 20.81
N GLY A 100 -10.01 13.28 21.34
CA GLY A 100 -11.09 14.25 21.10
C GLY A 100 -10.87 15.64 21.72
N LYS A 101 -9.71 15.92 22.32
CA LYS A 101 -9.37 17.23 22.91
C LYS A 101 -8.27 17.95 22.14
N THR A 102 -7.77 17.38 21.05
CA THR A 102 -6.72 18.02 20.25
C THR A 102 -7.15 19.41 19.74
N LEU A 103 -6.22 20.37 19.76
CA LEU A 103 -6.37 21.67 19.12
C LEU A 103 -5.46 21.79 17.89
N ALA A 104 -4.80 20.69 17.50
CA ALA A 104 -3.91 20.66 16.37
C ALA A 104 -4.69 20.87 15.07
N THR A 105 -4.27 21.88 14.31
CA THR A 105 -4.89 22.23 13.02
C THR A 105 -3.86 22.32 11.89
N SER A 106 -2.57 22.40 12.23
CA SER A 106 -1.50 22.39 11.24
C SER A 106 -1.09 20.96 10.90
N GLN A 107 -0.62 20.73 9.66
CA GLN A 107 -0.19 19.39 9.22
C GLN A 107 0.91 18.81 10.12
N SER A 108 1.88 19.64 10.55
CA SER A 108 2.98 19.19 11.40
C SER A 108 2.49 18.77 12.78
N ASP A 109 1.60 19.57 13.38
CA ASP A 109 1.12 19.33 14.74
C ASP A 109 0.21 18.10 14.76
N VAL A 110 -0.69 17.98 13.79
CA VAL A 110 -1.57 16.80 13.66
C VAL A 110 -0.75 15.54 13.49
N SER A 111 0.28 15.54 12.63
CA SER A 111 1.12 14.36 12.40
C SER A 111 1.92 13.99 13.65
N ALA A 112 2.43 14.98 14.40
CA ALA A 112 3.22 14.76 15.60
C ALA A 112 2.40 14.28 16.79
N GLU A 113 1.19 14.82 16.98
CA GLU A 113 0.26 14.35 18.01
C GLU A 113 -0.29 12.97 17.68
N LEU A 114 -0.67 12.74 16.42
CA LEU A 114 -1.17 11.44 15.99
C LEU A 114 -0.11 10.34 16.13
N ALA A 115 1.16 10.62 15.85
CA ALA A 115 2.25 9.67 16.07
C ALA A 115 2.42 9.25 17.54
N LYS A 116 1.96 10.08 18.50
CA LYS A 116 1.97 9.74 19.93
C LYS A 116 0.71 8.98 20.35
N ALA A 117 -0.41 9.25 19.71
CA ALA A 117 -1.71 8.64 20.02
C ALA A 117 -1.92 7.28 19.34
N LEU A 118 -1.23 7.02 18.22
CA LEU A 118 -1.37 5.77 17.46
C LEU A 118 -0.82 4.55 18.24
N PRO A 119 -1.55 3.42 18.25
CA PRO A 119 -1.04 2.13 18.68
C PRO A 119 0.24 1.72 17.95
N ALA A 120 1.09 0.92 18.60
CA ALA A 120 2.37 0.45 18.04
C ALA A 120 2.22 -0.37 16.75
N ASP A 121 1.05 -0.94 16.52
CA ASP A 121 0.76 -1.79 15.35
C ASP A 121 0.57 -0.96 14.06
N PHE A 122 0.44 0.36 14.16
CA PHE A 122 0.19 1.24 13.02
C PHE A 122 1.39 2.12 12.69
N THR A 123 1.66 2.25 11.39
CA THR A 123 2.65 3.18 10.86
C THR A 123 1.96 4.30 10.10
N LEU A 124 2.18 5.55 10.53
CA LEU A 124 1.76 6.71 9.78
C LEU A 124 2.71 6.91 8.58
N LEU A 125 2.15 6.90 7.36
CA LEU A 125 2.94 7.15 6.16
C LEU A 125 3.38 8.62 6.08
N THR A 126 4.55 8.85 5.49
CA THR A 126 5.06 10.22 5.29
C THR A 126 4.18 10.97 4.29
N PRO A 127 3.64 12.14 4.63
CA PRO A 127 2.81 12.92 3.71
C PRO A 127 3.64 13.40 2.52
N SER A 128 3.02 13.41 1.34
CA SER A 128 3.66 13.95 0.14
C SER A 128 3.95 15.44 0.29
N ARG A 129 5.10 15.90 -0.23
CA ARG A 129 5.40 17.33 -0.28
C ARG A 129 4.34 18.06 -1.10
N PRO A 130 3.76 19.18 -0.61
CA PRO A 130 2.88 20.01 -1.41
C PRO A 130 3.61 20.45 -2.68
N ARG A 131 3.02 20.22 -3.84
CA ARG A 131 3.53 20.79 -5.08
C ARG A 131 3.34 22.31 -5.01
N PRO A 132 4.40 23.13 -5.14
CA PRO A 132 4.22 24.56 -5.30
C PRO A 132 3.38 24.80 -6.54
N LEU A 133 2.19 25.36 -6.37
CA LEU A 133 1.38 25.78 -7.50
C LEU A 133 1.93 27.10 -8.03
N PRO A 134 1.96 27.31 -9.36
CA PRO A 134 2.23 28.64 -9.90
C PRO A 134 1.22 29.63 -9.30
N PRO A 135 1.63 30.89 -9.07
CA PRO A 135 0.72 31.89 -8.53
C PRO A 135 -0.52 31.95 -9.43
N GLY A 136 -1.68 31.66 -8.84
CA GLY A 136 -2.92 31.74 -9.57
C GLY A 136 -3.21 33.19 -9.99
N PRO A 137 -3.99 33.39 -11.05
CA PRO A 137 -4.36 34.73 -11.51
C PRO A 137 -5.23 35.48 -10.49
N CYS A 138 -5.76 34.76 -9.49
CA CYS A 138 -6.54 35.28 -8.37
C CYS A 138 -5.77 35.17 -7.05
N ALA A 139 -4.61 35.82 -6.90
CA ALA A 139 -4.00 35.91 -5.57
C ALA A 139 -4.92 36.74 -4.65
N ARG A 140 -5.72 36.08 -3.81
CA ARG A 140 -6.62 36.72 -2.86
C ARG A 140 -5.80 37.52 -1.84
N LYS A 141 -5.70 38.84 -2.02
CA LYS A 141 -5.19 39.70 -0.95
C LYS A 141 -6.10 39.50 0.26
N ARG A 142 -5.52 39.26 1.43
CA ARG A 142 -6.26 39.04 2.68
C ARG A 142 -7.02 40.33 3.03
N GLN A 143 -8.30 40.40 2.65
CA GLN A 143 -9.15 41.56 2.87
C GLN A 143 -9.42 41.70 4.37
N LYS A 144 -8.85 42.73 5.02
CA LYS A 144 -9.04 42.97 6.46
C LYS A 144 -10.39 43.63 6.80
N ASN A 145 -11.18 44.03 5.81
CA ASN A 145 -12.49 44.66 6.01
C ASN A 145 -13.46 44.23 4.90
N ILE A 146 -14.60 43.62 5.29
CA ILE A 146 -15.53 42.90 4.39
C ILE A 146 -16.51 43.85 3.67
N THR A 147 -16.53 45.14 4.03
CA THR A 147 -17.56 46.10 3.59
C THR A 147 -17.36 46.72 2.21
N SER A 148 -16.25 46.46 1.51
CA SER A 148 -16.06 46.90 0.12
C SER A 148 -16.09 45.70 -0.84
N ALA A 149 -17.24 45.48 -1.47
CA ALA A 149 -17.42 44.47 -2.51
C ALA A 149 -16.71 44.90 -3.81
N SER A 150 -15.39 44.74 -3.85
CA SER A 150 -14.62 44.79 -5.09
C SER A 150 -14.15 43.36 -5.38
N PHE A 151 -14.81 42.70 -6.33
CA PHE A 151 -14.35 41.41 -6.82
C PHE A 151 -13.04 41.61 -7.58
N PRO A 152 -11.94 40.93 -7.21
CA PRO A 152 -10.71 41.01 -7.96
C PRO A 152 -10.94 40.44 -9.37
N THR A 153 -10.62 41.21 -10.40
CA THR A 153 -10.59 40.73 -11.78
C THR A 153 -9.42 39.74 -11.91
N CYS A 154 -9.73 38.48 -12.15
CA CYS A 154 -8.71 37.47 -12.36
C CYS A 154 -8.41 37.29 -13.84
N SER A 155 -7.12 37.24 -14.18
CA SER A 155 -6.67 36.84 -15.51
C SER A 155 -7.06 35.37 -15.79
N PRO A 156 -7.24 34.95 -17.04
CA PRO A 156 -7.40 33.54 -17.38
C PRO A 156 -6.15 32.73 -17.01
N TRP A 157 -6.33 31.47 -16.59
CA TRP A 157 -5.20 30.55 -16.39
C TRP A 157 -4.49 30.27 -17.72
N PRO A 158 -3.15 30.19 -17.75
CA PRO A 158 -2.45 29.72 -18.93
C PRO A 158 -2.78 28.25 -19.15
N ILE A 159 -3.47 27.95 -20.25
CA ILE A 159 -3.65 26.58 -20.76
C ILE A 159 -2.28 26.09 -21.27
N SER A 160 -1.78 25.01 -20.68
CA SER A 160 -0.55 24.31 -21.09
C SER A 160 -0.92 23.05 -21.86
#